data_AF-A0A4R2NSG3-F1
#
_entry.id   AF-A0A4R2NSG3-F1
#
_cell.length_a   1.000
_cell.length_b   1.000
_cell.length_c   1.000
_cell.angle_alpha   90.00
_cell.angle_beta   90.00
_cell.angle_gamma   90.00
#
_symmetry.space_group_name_H-M   'P 1'
#
loop_
_entity.id
_entity.type
_entity.pdbx_description
1 polymer ?
#
loop_
_entity_poly.entity_id
_entity_poly.type
_entity_poly.pdbx_seq_one_letter_code
_entity_poly.pdbx_strand_id
1 'polypeptide(L)'
;MDIRLYAIYIPGQTGGVADINNNIVYAGNNSEYYPHELVHLYTFKMYPDGYHFWLNEGFATYIGGSGGKSLDWHIEKFRKYVHQNPNFEISFKTLKGYIPNGLHSTEFRYVIGGLICKKVFEVKGMNALFEGLKNVRTDEQLYLFIEDNLNVKKEGFSEYIKQILE
;
A
#
# COMPACT_ATOMS: atom_id res chain seq x y z
N MET A 1 -13.81 -12.36 -15.77
CA MET A 1 -14.29 -11.69 -14.54
C MET A 1 -15.14 -10.55 -15.04
N ASP A 2 -16.41 -10.54 -14.69
CA ASP A 2 -17.29 -9.44 -15.11
C ASP A 2 -17.14 -8.32 -14.07
N ILE A 3 -16.53 -7.21 -14.47
CA ILE A 3 -16.33 -6.03 -13.61
C ILE A 3 -17.31 -4.96 -14.06
N ARG A 4 -18.05 -4.39 -13.12
CA ARG A 4 -18.94 -3.26 -13.39
C ARG A 4 -18.35 -1.98 -12.80
N LEU A 5 -18.34 -0.91 -13.59
CA LEU A 5 -17.87 0.41 -13.18
C LEU A 5 -19.07 1.34 -13.02
N TYR A 6 -19.21 1.96 -11.86
CA TYR A 6 -20.27 2.93 -11.57
C TYR A 6 -19.65 4.27 -11.15
N ALA A 7 -20.14 5.38 -11.70
CA ALA A 7 -19.75 6.70 -11.25
C ALA A 7 -20.48 7.06 -9.95
N ILE A 8 -19.75 7.58 -8.96
CA ILE A 8 -20.30 8.12 -7.71
C ILE A 8 -19.61 9.45 -7.36
N TYR A 9 -20.30 10.26 -6.56
CA TYR A 9 -19.69 11.42 -5.91
C TYR A 9 -19.51 11.12 -4.42
N ILE A 10 -18.28 11.18 -3.93
CA ILE A 10 -17.98 10.99 -2.50
C ILE A 10 -17.43 12.31 -1.94
N PRO A 11 -18.19 13.04 -1.11
CA PRO A 11 -17.72 14.27 -0.49
C PRO A 11 -16.46 14.02 0.35
N GLY A 12 -15.38 14.74 0.08
CA GLY A 12 -14.14 14.69 0.87
C GLY A 12 -13.21 13.50 0.60
N GLN A 13 -13.55 12.61 -0.34
CA GLN A 13 -12.67 11.51 -0.76
C GLN A 13 -12.20 11.76 -2.19
N THR A 14 -10.91 11.55 -2.47
CA THR A 14 -10.31 11.81 -3.79
C THR A 14 -10.20 10.57 -4.69
N GLY A 15 -10.59 9.39 -4.18
CA GLY A 15 -10.42 8.09 -4.84
C GLY A 15 -11.73 7.40 -5.23
N GLY A 16 -11.61 6.14 -5.64
CA GLY A 16 -12.73 5.22 -5.84
C GLY A 16 -12.88 4.26 -4.66
N VAL A 17 -13.80 3.31 -4.78
CA VAL A 17 -14.01 2.23 -3.81
C VAL A 17 -14.25 0.92 -4.55
N ALA A 18 -13.50 -0.13 -4.23
CA ALA A 18 -13.81 -1.49 -4.64
C ALA A 18 -14.86 -2.14 -3.71
N ASP A 19 -16.02 -2.50 -4.26
CA ASP A 19 -16.91 -3.49 -3.66
C ASP A 19 -16.51 -4.88 -4.17
N ILE A 20 -15.55 -5.43 -3.45
CA ILE A 20 -14.89 -6.70 -3.72
C ILE A 20 -15.87 -7.89 -3.77
N ASN A 21 -16.97 -7.84 -3.02
CA ASN A 21 -17.94 -8.94 -2.97
C ASN A 21 -18.84 -8.97 -4.23
N ASN A 22 -19.08 -7.82 -4.84
CA ASN A 22 -19.97 -7.69 -5.99
C ASN A 22 -19.24 -7.50 -7.33
N ASN A 23 -17.90 -7.52 -7.32
CA ASN A 23 -17.04 -7.20 -8.47
C ASN A 23 -17.35 -5.82 -9.06
N ILE A 24 -17.55 -4.82 -8.19
CA ILE A 24 -17.89 -3.46 -8.59
C ILE A 24 -16.75 -2.52 -8.20
N VAL A 25 -16.36 -1.64 -9.13
CA VAL A 25 -15.58 -0.44 -8.79
C VAL A 25 -16.51 0.76 -8.85
N TYR A 26 -16.57 1.51 -7.76
CA TYR A 26 -17.20 2.80 -7.73
C TYR A 26 -16.15 3.89 -7.99
N ALA A 27 -16.25 4.49 -9.17
CA ALA A 27 -15.39 5.57 -9.64
C ALA A 27 -15.83 6.91 -9.03
N GLY A 28 -15.01 7.49 -8.15
CA GLY A 28 -15.24 8.81 -7.53
C GLY A 28 -14.55 9.98 -8.25
N ASN A 29 -15.21 11.13 -8.37
CA ASN A 29 -14.64 12.39 -8.89
C ASN A 29 -14.26 12.42 -10.38
N ASN A 30 -15.14 11.92 -11.26
CA ASN A 30 -15.01 12.04 -12.72
C ASN A 30 -13.69 11.49 -13.31
N SER A 31 -13.06 10.52 -12.66
CA SER A 31 -12.01 9.71 -13.28
C SER A 31 -12.61 8.38 -13.73
N GLU A 32 -12.02 7.77 -14.74
CA GLU A 32 -12.28 6.38 -15.18
C GLU A 32 -11.11 5.45 -14.83
N TYR A 33 -10.03 6.01 -14.27
CA TYR A 33 -8.76 5.36 -14.02
C TYR A 33 -8.58 5.08 -12.52
N TYR A 34 -8.89 3.85 -12.08
CA TYR A 34 -8.73 3.36 -10.70
C TYR A 34 -7.98 2.03 -10.64
N PRO A 35 -6.73 1.97 -11.12
CA PRO A 35 -5.93 0.75 -11.06
C PRO A 35 -5.74 0.24 -9.63
N HIS A 36 -5.73 1.12 -8.62
CA HIS A 36 -5.67 0.74 -7.20
C HIS A 36 -6.85 -0.18 -6.80
N GLU A 37 -8.09 0.25 -7.10
CA GLU A 37 -9.29 -0.53 -6.79
C GLU A 37 -9.38 -1.81 -7.63
N LEU A 38 -8.90 -1.77 -8.88
CA LEU A 38 -8.81 -2.96 -9.72
C LEU A 38 -7.85 -4.01 -9.14
N VAL A 39 -6.73 -3.57 -8.55
CA VAL A 39 -5.79 -4.46 -7.87
C VAL A 39 -6.47 -5.12 -6.67
N HIS A 40 -7.26 -4.38 -5.88
CA HIS A 40 -8.04 -4.94 -4.78
C HIS A 40 -9.03 -6.02 -5.26
N LEU A 41 -9.72 -5.81 -6.39
CA LEU A 41 -10.56 -6.86 -6.99
C LEU A 41 -9.76 -8.10 -7.42
N TYR A 42 -8.59 -7.89 -8.04
CA TYR A 42 -7.73 -8.98 -8.48
C TYR A 42 -7.19 -9.79 -7.29
N THR A 43 -6.61 -9.11 -6.30
CA THR A 43 -6.09 -9.77 -5.10
C THR A 43 -7.21 -10.49 -4.37
N PHE A 44 -8.39 -9.85 -4.25
CA PHE A 44 -9.56 -10.46 -3.62
C PHE A 44 -9.94 -11.81 -4.24
N LYS A 45 -9.94 -11.85 -5.57
CA LYS A 45 -10.29 -13.04 -6.32
C LYS A 45 -9.24 -14.15 -6.23
N MET A 46 -7.96 -13.79 -6.25
CA MET A 46 -6.87 -14.76 -6.28
C MET A 46 -6.56 -15.34 -4.90
N TYR A 47 -6.74 -14.57 -3.83
CA TYR A 47 -6.26 -14.91 -2.50
C TYR A 47 -7.32 -14.67 -1.41
N PRO A 48 -8.59 -15.14 -1.54
CA PRO A 48 -9.78 -14.75 -0.74
C PRO A 48 -9.57 -14.63 0.78
N ASP A 49 -8.65 -15.42 1.33
CA ASP A 49 -8.38 -15.49 2.76
C ASP A 49 -7.13 -14.70 3.19
N GLY A 50 -6.45 -14.01 2.25
CA GLY A 50 -5.07 -13.55 2.39
C GLY A 50 -4.82 -12.11 2.03
N TYR A 51 -5.04 -11.24 3.01
CA TYR A 51 -4.69 -9.83 2.90
C TYR A 51 -4.22 -9.30 4.25
N HIS A 52 -2.93 -9.41 4.51
CA HIS A 52 -2.38 -8.52 5.53
C HIS A 52 -2.51 -7.08 5.04
N PHE A 53 -3.09 -6.22 5.88
CA PHE A 53 -3.59 -4.92 5.43
C PHE A 53 -2.51 -4.02 4.82
N TRP A 54 -1.32 -3.99 5.43
CA TRP A 54 -0.17 -3.25 4.91
C TRP A 54 0.30 -3.77 3.55
N LEU A 55 0.21 -5.08 3.32
CA LEU A 55 0.68 -5.69 2.08
C LEU A 55 -0.33 -5.49 0.95
N ASN A 56 -1.63 -5.58 1.25
CA ASN A 56 -2.68 -5.37 0.27
C ASN A 56 -2.72 -3.91 -0.22
N GLU A 57 -2.83 -2.95 0.71
CA GLU A 57 -2.79 -1.52 0.39
C GLU A 57 -1.45 -1.11 -0.25
N GLY A 58 -0.36 -1.71 0.22
CA GLY A 58 0.96 -1.51 -0.35
C GLY A 58 1.06 -1.97 -1.79
N PHE A 59 0.57 -3.17 -2.10
CA PHE A 59 0.59 -3.73 -3.45
C PHE A 59 -0.31 -2.93 -4.39
N ALA A 60 -1.53 -2.59 -3.96
CA ALA A 60 -2.43 -1.73 -4.73
C ALA A 60 -1.81 -0.35 -5.01
N THR A 61 -1.11 0.24 -4.03
CA THR A 61 -0.41 1.51 -4.23
C THR A 61 0.80 1.37 -5.14
N TYR A 62 1.55 0.27 -5.05
CA TYR A 62 2.71 0.02 -5.91
C TYR A 62 2.31 -0.09 -7.38
N ILE A 63 1.23 -0.81 -7.67
CA ILE A 63 0.75 -1.02 -9.04
C ILE A 63 -0.07 0.17 -9.56
N GLY A 64 -0.95 0.73 -8.73
CA GLY A 64 -1.98 1.70 -9.16
C GLY A 64 -1.85 3.11 -8.59
N GLY A 65 -0.92 3.36 -7.68
CA GLY A 65 -0.89 4.61 -6.91
C GLY A 65 -2.07 4.72 -5.94
N SER A 66 -2.30 5.90 -5.37
CA SER A 66 -3.47 6.19 -4.52
C SER A 66 -3.84 7.67 -4.61
N GLY A 67 -5.13 8.00 -4.51
CA GLY A 67 -5.62 9.39 -4.59
C GLY A 67 -5.20 10.14 -5.87
N GLY A 68 -5.01 9.42 -6.98
CA GLY A 68 -4.52 9.96 -8.25
C GLY A 68 -3.02 10.31 -8.25
N LYS A 69 -2.24 9.82 -7.28
CA LYS A 69 -0.80 10.03 -7.15
C LYS A 69 -0.05 8.70 -7.21
N SER A 70 1.14 8.69 -7.82
CA SER A 70 1.98 7.50 -7.90
C SER A 70 2.62 7.17 -6.53
N LEU A 71 3.12 5.94 -6.38
CA LEU A 71 3.92 5.58 -5.22
C LEU A 71 5.12 6.52 -5.03
N ASP A 72 5.83 6.90 -6.10
CA ASP A 72 6.99 7.79 -6.00
C ASP A 72 6.62 9.19 -5.45
N TRP A 73 5.43 9.70 -5.79
CA TRP A 73 4.92 10.94 -5.18
C TRP A 73 4.70 10.77 -3.68
N HIS A 74 4.11 9.65 -3.25
CA HIS A 74 3.91 9.34 -1.83
C HIS A 74 5.25 9.18 -1.09
N ILE A 75 6.23 8.51 -1.70
CA ILE A 75 7.60 8.37 -1.19
C ILE A 75 8.23 9.75 -0.98
N GLU A 76 8.08 10.68 -1.92
CA GLU A 76 8.62 12.04 -1.78
C GLU A 76 8.01 12.77 -0.57
N LYS A 77 6.70 12.63 -0.34
CA LYS A 77 6.04 13.22 0.83
C LYS A 77 6.50 12.59 2.13
N PHE A 78 6.68 11.27 2.13
CA PHE A 78 7.15 10.55 3.30
C PHE A 78 8.59 10.87 3.64
N ARG A 79 9.48 10.96 2.65
CA ARG A 79 10.87 11.43 2.81
C ARG A 79 10.90 12.79 3.53
N LYS A 80 10.12 13.76 3.04
CA LYS A 80 10.04 15.10 3.66
C LYS A 80 9.56 15.02 5.11
N TYR A 81 8.55 14.20 5.39
CA TYR A 81 8.03 14.01 6.73
C TYR A 81 9.07 13.40 7.68
N VAL A 82 9.79 12.36 7.25
CA VAL A 82 10.85 11.72 8.06
C VAL A 82 12.00 12.68 8.33
N HIS A 83 12.45 13.45 7.34
CA HIS A 83 13.50 14.46 7.54
C HIS A 83 13.10 15.55 8.55
N GLN A 84 11.82 15.92 8.60
CA GLN A 84 11.30 16.88 9.57
C GLN A 84 11.08 16.26 10.96
N ASN A 85 11.02 14.93 11.05
CA ASN A 85 10.72 14.19 12.27
C ASN A 85 11.74 13.05 12.45
N PRO A 86 13.02 13.34 12.73
CA PRO A 86 14.09 12.32 12.75
C PRO A 86 13.82 11.17 13.75
N ASN A 87 13.15 11.49 14.87
CA ASN A 87 12.77 10.54 15.92
C ASN A 87 11.47 9.77 15.62
N PHE A 88 10.87 9.94 14.43
CA PHE A 88 9.65 9.24 14.04
C PHE A 88 9.92 7.73 13.95
N GLU A 89 9.12 6.93 14.66
CA GLU A 89 9.29 5.48 14.71
C GLU A 89 8.26 4.77 13.84
N ILE A 90 8.72 3.82 13.02
CA ILE A 90 7.90 3.12 12.04
C ILE A 90 7.66 1.69 12.53
N SER A 91 6.42 1.37 12.87
CA SER A 91 6.01 0.05 13.35
C SER A 91 4.59 -0.29 12.92
N PHE A 92 4.38 -1.49 12.37
CA PHE A 92 3.05 -1.94 11.92
C PHE A 92 2.00 -1.97 13.04
N LYS A 93 2.44 -2.21 14.28
CA LYS A 93 1.57 -2.38 15.44
C LYS A 93 0.96 -1.06 15.91
N THR A 94 1.73 0.03 15.86
CA THR A 94 1.36 1.31 16.48
C THR A 94 1.09 2.40 15.46
N LEU A 95 1.68 2.33 14.26
CA LEU A 95 1.58 3.39 13.29
C LEU A 95 0.21 3.40 12.60
N LYS A 96 -0.50 4.53 12.74
CA LYS A 96 -1.79 4.79 12.11
C LYS A 96 -1.86 6.24 11.66
N GLY A 97 -2.71 6.51 10.68
CA GLY A 97 -3.01 7.87 10.23
C GLY A 97 -2.29 8.25 8.95
N TYR A 98 -2.07 9.56 8.80
CA TYR A 98 -1.71 10.15 7.53
C TYR A 98 -0.57 11.14 7.70
N ILE A 99 0.27 11.23 6.68
CA ILE A 99 1.23 12.30 6.46
C ILE A 99 0.47 13.49 5.86
N PRO A 100 0.40 14.63 6.57
CA PRO A 100 -0.17 15.86 6.01
C PRO A 100 0.69 16.36 4.85
N ASN A 101 0.09 16.63 3.69
CA ASN A 101 0.85 17.10 2.52
C ASN A 101 0.10 18.19 1.72
N GLY A 102 -0.58 19.09 2.44
CA GLY A 102 -1.35 20.22 1.90
C GLY A 102 -2.84 19.90 1.84
N LEU A 103 -3.48 20.09 0.67
CA LEU A 103 -4.89 19.72 0.43
C LEU A 103 -5.09 18.21 0.24
N HIS A 104 -4.00 17.43 0.23
CA HIS A 104 -4.03 15.98 0.14
C HIS A 104 -3.53 15.37 1.46
N SER A 105 -3.54 14.05 1.52
CA SER A 105 -2.86 13.28 2.56
C SER A 105 -2.21 12.04 1.96
N THR A 106 -1.15 11.54 2.59
CA THR A 106 -0.60 10.20 2.28
C THR A 106 -0.84 9.32 3.46
N GLU A 107 -1.60 8.27 3.28
CA GLU A 107 -1.77 7.29 4.33
C GLU A 107 -0.50 6.45 4.49
N PHE A 108 -0.12 6.15 5.73
CA PHE A 108 1.13 5.43 5.99
C PHE A 108 1.18 4.05 5.33
N ARG A 109 0.05 3.33 5.24
CA ARG A 109 0.03 1.99 4.63
C ARG A 109 0.32 2.04 3.13
N TYR A 110 -0.15 3.07 2.44
CA TYR A 110 0.10 3.26 1.00
C TYR A 110 1.59 3.40 0.73
N VAL A 111 2.28 4.28 1.47
CA VAL A 111 3.68 4.58 1.20
C VAL A 111 4.64 3.53 1.77
N ILE A 112 4.46 3.09 3.02
CA ILE A 112 5.36 2.09 3.63
C ILE A 112 5.11 0.71 3.03
N GLY A 113 3.84 0.30 2.91
CA GLY A 113 3.47 -0.95 2.26
C GLY A 113 3.93 -0.97 0.80
N GLY A 114 3.75 0.14 0.09
CA GLY A 114 4.20 0.28 -1.30
C GLY A 114 5.71 0.23 -1.44
N LEU A 115 6.46 0.86 -0.52
CA LEU A 115 7.93 0.76 -0.46
C LEU A 115 8.38 -0.69 -0.25
N ILE A 116 7.77 -1.42 0.68
CA ILE A 116 8.07 -2.83 0.92
C ILE A 116 7.80 -3.64 -0.35
N CYS A 117 6.64 -3.45 -0.99
CA CYS A 117 6.30 -4.16 -2.22
C CYS A 117 7.30 -3.87 -3.35
N LYS A 118 7.64 -2.58 -3.53
CA LYS A 118 8.64 -2.15 -4.51
C LYS A 118 9.99 -2.81 -4.25
N LYS A 119 10.46 -2.81 -2.99
CA LYS A 119 11.75 -3.44 -2.62
C LYS A 119 11.75 -4.95 -2.78
N VAL A 120 10.69 -5.64 -2.36
CA VAL A 120 10.59 -7.09 -2.56
C VAL A 120 10.56 -7.43 -4.05
N PHE A 121 9.83 -6.66 -4.86
CA PHE A 121 9.83 -6.84 -6.31
C PHE A 121 11.22 -6.64 -6.91
N GLU A 122 11.93 -5.57 -6.53
CA GLU A 122 13.28 -5.27 -7.00
C GLU A 122 14.27 -6.41 -6.68
N VAL A 123 14.14 -7.08 -5.52
CA VAL A 123 15.08 -8.11 -5.06
C VAL A 123 14.68 -9.53 -5.47
N LYS A 124 13.38 -9.86 -5.41
CA LYS A 124 12.86 -11.24 -5.53
C LYS A 124 11.83 -11.40 -6.64
N GLY A 125 11.38 -10.32 -7.27
CA GLY A 125 10.38 -10.32 -8.34
C GLY A 125 8.94 -10.52 -7.86
N MET A 126 8.02 -10.59 -8.81
CA MET A 126 6.57 -10.60 -8.55
C MET A 126 6.09 -11.86 -7.80
N ASN A 127 6.72 -13.01 -8.02
CA ASN A 127 6.32 -14.25 -7.35
C ASN A 127 6.42 -14.14 -5.82
N ALA A 128 7.43 -13.44 -5.31
CA ALA A 128 7.56 -13.21 -3.86
C ALA A 128 6.40 -12.36 -3.33
N LEU A 129 5.96 -11.33 -4.07
CA LEU A 129 4.79 -10.54 -3.69
C LEU A 129 3.52 -11.37 -3.65
N PHE A 130 3.31 -12.23 -4.65
CA PHE A 130 2.16 -13.13 -4.68
C PHE A 130 2.17 -14.14 -3.53
N GLU A 131 3.33 -14.71 -3.18
CA GLU A 131 3.43 -15.56 -1.98
C GLU A 131 3.18 -14.78 -0.69
N GLY A 132 3.64 -13.53 -0.61
CA GLY A 132 3.32 -12.64 0.50
C GLY A 132 1.81 -12.41 0.65
N LEU A 133 1.17 -11.95 -0.43
CA LEU A 133 -0.28 -11.71 -0.46
C LEU A 133 -1.04 -12.99 -0.09
N LYS A 134 -0.64 -14.11 -0.68
CA LYS A 134 -1.27 -15.40 -0.42
C LYS A 134 -1.13 -15.88 1.02
N ASN A 135 -0.02 -15.62 1.73
CA ASN A 135 0.29 -16.32 2.99
C ASN A 135 0.42 -15.43 4.24
N VAL A 136 0.66 -14.12 4.11
CA VAL A 136 0.85 -13.22 5.26
C VAL A 136 -0.51 -12.77 5.81
N ARG A 137 -0.69 -12.86 7.14
CA ARG A 137 -1.95 -12.53 7.86
C ARG A 137 -1.76 -11.67 9.10
N THR A 138 -0.61 -11.74 9.76
CA THR A 138 -0.32 -10.99 10.99
C THR A 138 0.89 -10.07 10.81
N ASP A 139 1.03 -9.09 11.71
CA ASP A 139 2.21 -8.22 11.74
C ASP A 139 3.50 -9.04 11.90
N GLU A 140 3.50 -10.07 12.76
CA GLU A 140 4.64 -10.99 12.93
C GLU A 140 4.99 -11.70 11.63
N GLN A 141 4.00 -12.21 10.89
CA GLN A 141 4.23 -12.84 9.59
C GLN A 141 4.71 -11.83 8.55
N LEU A 142 4.27 -10.57 8.63
CA LEU A 142 4.77 -9.52 7.74
C LEU A 142 6.25 -9.23 8.02
N TYR A 143 6.66 -9.16 9.29
CA TYR A 143 8.08 -9.02 9.63
C TYR A 143 8.92 -10.19 9.13
N LEU A 144 8.44 -11.43 9.28
CA LEU A 144 9.13 -12.62 8.73
C LEU A 144 9.22 -12.56 7.20
N PHE A 145 8.15 -12.18 6.52
CA PHE A 145 8.17 -11.97 5.07
C PHE A 145 9.22 -10.92 4.65
N ILE A 146 9.33 -9.82 5.39
CA ILE A 146 10.34 -8.79 5.14
C ILE A 146 11.75 -9.33 5.41
N GLU A 147 11.95 -10.08 6.49
CA GLU A 147 13.25 -10.70 6.79
C GLU A 147 13.68 -11.69 5.70
N ASP A 148 12.79 -12.58 5.28
CA ASP A 148 13.08 -13.60 4.26
C ASP A 148 13.40 -13.00 2.88
N ASN A 149 12.75 -11.89 2.54
CA ASN A 149 12.86 -11.29 1.21
C ASN A 149 13.89 -10.16 1.12
N LEU A 150 14.13 -9.43 2.21
CA LEU A 150 14.98 -8.23 2.25
C LEU A 150 16.14 -8.35 3.25
N ASN A 151 16.21 -9.42 4.04
CA ASN A 151 17.21 -9.61 5.10
C ASN A 151 17.18 -8.49 6.15
N VAL A 152 15.98 -7.99 6.47
CA VAL A 152 15.73 -6.92 7.45
C VAL A 152 14.95 -7.48 8.62
N LYS A 153 15.59 -7.51 9.79
CA LYS A 153 14.95 -7.92 11.05
C LYS A 153 13.99 -6.87 11.57
N LYS A 154 13.01 -7.31 12.36
CA LYS A 154 12.01 -6.43 13.01
C LYS A 154 12.64 -5.26 13.76
N GLU A 155 13.73 -5.49 14.50
CA GLU A 155 14.41 -4.46 15.29
C GLU A 155 15.09 -3.39 14.43
N GLY A 156 15.45 -3.73 13.19
CA GLY A 156 16.06 -2.81 12.22
C GLY A 156 15.07 -2.23 11.22
N PHE A 157 13.78 -2.57 11.31
CA PHE A 157 12.80 -2.23 10.28
C PHE A 157 12.60 -0.72 10.12
N SER A 158 12.44 0.01 11.23
CA SER A 158 12.25 1.47 11.21
C SER A 158 13.43 2.17 10.53
N GLU A 159 14.66 1.80 10.93
CA GLU A 159 15.89 2.35 10.36
C GLU A 159 16.04 2.00 8.88
N TYR A 160 15.77 0.74 8.51
CA TYR A 160 15.79 0.32 7.11
C TYR A 160 14.86 1.17 6.23
N ILE A 161 13.61 1.40 6.68
CA ILE A 161 12.67 2.22 5.90
C ILE A 161 13.20 3.66 5.76
N LYS A 162 13.80 4.23 6.80
CA LYS A 162 14.41 5.58 6.71
C LYS A 162 15.59 5.59 5.74
N GLN A 163 16.46 4.58 5.80
CA GLN A 163 17.64 4.48 4.94
C GLN A 163 17.27 4.42 3.45
N ILE A 164 16.21 3.67 3.08
CA ILE A 164 15.77 3.59 1.68
C ILE A 164 15.03 4.84 1.19
N LEU A 165 14.73 5.79 2.08
CA LEU A 165 14.16 7.09 1.72
C LEU A 165 15.24 8.13 1.38
N GLU A 166 16.47 7.96 1.84
CA GLU A 166 17.61 8.86 1.52
C GLU A 166 17.95 8.83 0.02
#